data_AF-A0A136PEU2-F1
#
_entry.id   AF-A0A136PEU2-F1
#
_cell.length_a   1.000
_cell.length_b   1.000
_cell.length_c   1.000
_cell.angle_alpha   90.00
_cell.angle_beta   90.00
_cell.angle_gamma   90.00
#
_symmetry.space_group_name_H-M   'P 1'
#
loop_
_entity.id
_entity.type
_entity.pdbx_description
1 polymer ?
#
loop_
_entity_poly.entity_id
_entity_poly.type
_entity_poly.pdbx_seq_one_letter_code
_entity_poly.pdbx_strand_id
1 'polypeptide(L)'
;MIVLPKSVTNTKFYPNFLAVALGMSIKDASHTAGSQRAKVEWILSLDWDVNQLPGNSDFMKKLKKILNFYHFPAPAVKISPEGVWYGLYF
;
A
#
# COMPACT_ATOMS: atom_id res chain seq x y z
N MET A 1 -5.77 -1.87 -2.54
CA MET A 1 -4.90 -3.05 -2.56
C MET A 1 -4.96 -3.69 -3.95
N ILE A 2 -3.84 -3.78 -4.66
CA ILE A 2 -3.80 -4.47 -5.96
C ILE A 2 -3.54 -5.95 -5.68
N VAL A 3 -4.40 -6.83 -6.19
CA VAL A 3 -4.17 -8.27 -6.14
C VAL A 3 -3.19 -8.62 -7.25
N LEU A 4 -2.02 -9.13 -6.87
CA LEU A 4 -1.01 -9.54 -7.85
C LEU A 4 -1.47 -10.75 -8.67
N PRO A 5 -1.05 -10.86 -9.94
CA PRO A 5 -1.36 -12.02 -10.77
C PRO A 5 -0.89 -13.31 -10.12
N LYS A 6 -1.67 -14.40 -10.29
CA LYS A 6 -1.34 -15.73 -9.76
C LYS A 6 0.04 -16.24 -10.21
N SER A 7 0.54 -15.80 -11.37
CA SER A 7 1.87 -16.14 -11.87
C SER A 7 3.01 -15.60 -10.97
N VAL A 8 2.81 -14.47 -10.31
CA VAL A 8 3.80 -13.86 -9.40
C VAL A 8 3.66 -14.44 -7.99
N THR A 9 2.43 -14.66 -7.54
CA THR A 9 2.14 -15.14 -6.17
C THR A 9 2.31 -16.64 -5.99
N ASN A 10 2.26 -17.45 -7.06
CA ASN A 10 2.46 -18.91 -6.99
C ASN A 10 3.94 -19.33 -6.91
N THR A 11 4.83 -18.37 -6.61
CA THR A 11 6.22 -18.65 -6.29
C THR A 11 6.31 -19.01 -4.80
N LYS A 12 7.06 -20.07 -4.46
CA LYS A 12 7.25 -20.57 -3.09
C LYS A 12 7.73 -19.50 -2.08
N PHE A 13 8.20 -18.37 -2.58
CA PHE A 13 8.83 -17.29 -1.81
C PHE A 13 7.96 -16.04 -1.64
N TYR A 14 6.77 -15.97 -2.25
CA TYR A 14 5.89 -14.82 -2.09
C TYR A 14 4.88 -15.06 -0.94
N PRO A 15 4.98 -14.34 0.19
CA PRO A 15 4.03 -14.50 1.27
C PRO A 15 2.66 -13.95 0.89
N ASN A 16 1.62 -14.76 1.06
CA ASN A 16 0.24 -14.41 0.73
C ASN A 16 -0.28 -13.18 1.51
N PHE A 17 0.26 -12.91 2.69
CA PHE A 17 -0.08 -11.73 3.50
C PHE A 17 0.57 -10.43 3.02
N LEU A 18 1.47 -10.47 2.03
CA LEU A 18 2.12 -9.29 1.48
C LEU A 18 1.41 -8.86 0.21
N ALA A 19 0.91 -7.64 0.18
CA ALA A 19 0.27 -7.02 -0.96
C ALA A 19 1.10 -5.84 -1.47
N VAL A 20 0.76 -5.38 -2.66
CA VAL A 20 1.33 -4.17 -3.26
C VAL A 20 0.23 -3.11 -3.36
N ALA A 21 0.53 -1.91 -2.88
CA ALA A 21 -0.34 -0.75 -2.93
C ALA A 21 0.28 0.32 -3.83
N LEU A 22 -0.53 0.86 -4.74
CA LEU A 22 -0.18 1.99 -5.59
C LEU A 22 -1.03 3.19 -5.14
N GLY A 23 -0.37 4.20 -4.60
CA GLY A 23 -0.95 5.46 -4.17
C GLY A 23 -0.66 6.58 -5.18
N MET A 24 -1.64 7.44 -5.39
CA MET A 24 -1.50 8.67 -6.17
C MET A 24 -1.88 9.85 -5.28
N SER A 25 -1.02 10.85 -5.24
CA SER A 25 -1.25 12.10 -4.50
C SER A 25 -0.96 13.30 -5.39
N ILE A 26 -1.62 14.42 -5.13
CA ILE A 26 -1.38 15.67 -5.85
C ILE A 26 -0.96 16.69 -4.82
N LYS A 27 0.28 17.18 -4.93
CA LYS A 27 0.78 18.29 -4.12
C LYS A 27 0.71 19.61 -4.85
N ASP A 28 0.60 20.69 -4.08
CA ASP A 28 0.60 22.07 -4.57
C ASP A 28 -0.51 22.38 -5.59
N ALA A 29 -1.63 21.67 -5.51
CA ALA A 29 -2.84 22.01 -6.23
C ALA A 29 -3.51 23.23 -5.59
N SER A 30 -3.31 24.40 -6.16
CA SER A 30 -3.98 25.64 -5.77
C SER A 30 -5.14 25.95 -6.72
N HIS A 31 -6.34 26.21 -6.17
CA HIS A 31 -7.49 26.68 -6.95
C HIS A 31 -7.38 28.16 -7.35
N THR A 32 -6.51 28.94 -6.70
CA THR A 32 -6.45 30.41 -6.83
C THR A 32 -5.31 30.91 -7.70
N ALA A 33 -4.19 30.18 -7.82
CA ALA A 33 -3.00 30.62 -8.58
C ALA A 33 -2.76 29.82 -9.89
N GLY A 34 -3.67 28.92 -10.25
CA GLY A 34 -3.50 27.98 -11.36
C GLY A 34 -2.63 26.78 -10.97
N SER A 35 -2.94 25.62 -11.56
CA SER A 35 -2.30 24.32 -11.30
C SER A 35 -0.89 24.17 -11.90
N GLN A 36 -0.20 25.27 -12.22
CA GLN A 36 1.13 25.25 -12.85
C GLN A 36 2.22 24.62 -11.97
N ARG A 37 1.99 24.52 -10.66
CA ARG A 37 2.90 23.86 -9.70
C ARG A 37 2.37 22.52 -9.19
N ALA A 38 1.21 22.06 -9.65
CA ALA A 38 0.64 20.80 -9.21
C ALA A 38 1.57 19.65 -9.61
N LYS A 39 2.04 18.88 -8.62
CA LYS A 39 2.91 17.73 -8.82
C LYS A 39 2.14 16.47 -8.50
N VAL A 40 2.07 15.57 -9.47
CA VAL A 40 1.50 14.23 -9.26
C VAL A 40 2.59 13.33 -8.68
N GLU A 41 2.37 12.90 -7.44
CA GLU A 41 3.21 11.94 -6.74
C GLU A 41 2.62 10.54 -6.90
N TRP A 42 3.44 9.62 -7.41
CA TRP A 42 3.13 8.20 -7.47
C TRP A 42 3.96 7.47 -6.43
N ILE A 43 3.30 6.72 -5.55
CA ILE A 43 3.93 5.99 -4.45
C ILE A 43 3.57 4.52 -4.59
N LEU A 44 4.57 3.67 -4.64
CA LEU A 44 4.43 2.22 -4.58
C LEU A 44 4.83 1.75 -3.19
N SER A 45 3.92 1.14 -2.44
CA SER A 45 4.20 0.61 -1.12
C SER A 45 3.89 -0.88 -1.03
N LEU A 46 4.57 -1.55 -0.11
CA LEU A 46 4.13 -2.85 0.38
C LEU A 46 2.96 -2.63 1.35
N ASP A 47 2.06 -3.58 1.44
CA ASP A 47 0.90 -3.55 2.32
C ASP A 47 0.72 -4.92 2.98
N TRP A 48 0.28 -4.94 4.24
CA TRP A 48 0.15 -6.15 5.03
C TRP A 48 -1.33 -6.56 5.06
N ASP A 49 -1.69 -7.61 4.31
CA ASP A 49 -3.03 -8.18 4.34
C ASP A 49 -3.18 -9.15 5.52
N VAL A 50 -3.58 -8.59 6.67
CA VAL A 50 -3.78 -9.30 7.93
C VAL A 50 -4.90 -10.35 7.81
N ASN A 51 -5.81 -10.22 6.84
CA ASN A 51 -6.86 -11.22 6.63
C ASN A 51 -6.28 -12.57 6.17
N GLN A 52 -5.12 -12.57 5.52
CA GLN A 52 -4.48 -13.78 5.01
C GLN A 52 -3.58 -14.49 6.05
N LEU A 53 -3.47 -13.95 7.26
CA LEU A 53 -2.80 -14.64 8.36
C LEU A 53 -3.57 -15.91 8.77
N PRO A 54 -2.91 -16.91 9.40
CA PRO A 54 -3.57 -18.13 9.88
C PRO A 54 -4.61 -17.84 10.99
N GLY A 55 -5.65 -18.68 11.10
CA GLY A 55 -6.67 -18.61 12.15
C GLY A 55 -8.09 -18.31 11.64
N ASN A 56 -8.98 -19.30 11.72
CA ASN A 56 -10.32 -19.26 11.09
C ASN A 56 -11.49 -19.15 12.08
N SER A 57 -11.22 -18.95 13.37
CA SER A 57 -12.28 -18.73 14.35
C SER A 57 -12.99 -17.39 14.12
N ASP A 58 -14.27 -17.28 14.51
CA ASP A 58 -15.06 -16.08 14.27
C ASP A 58 -14.50 -14.85 14.98
N PHE A 59 -13.91 -15.03 16.16
CA PHE A 59 -13.15 -13.99 16.85
C PHE A 59 -11.96 -13.51 16.02
N MET A 60 -11.13 -14.45 15.52
CA MET A 60 -9.95 -14.11 14.73
C MET A 60 -10.31 -13.42 13.42
N LYS A 61 -11.38 -13.83 12.74
CA LYS A 61 -11.87 -13.16 11.53
C LYS A 61 -12.24 -11.71 11.81
N LYS A 62 -12.98 -11.44 12.89
CA LYS A 62 -13.34 -10.07 13.29
C LYS A 62 -12.11 -9.24 13.67
N LEU A 63 -11.21 -9.81 14.47
CA LEU A 63 -9.96 -9.16 14.87
C LEU A 63 -9.10 -8.79 13.66
N LYS A 64 -8.88 -9.72 12.72
CA LYS A 64 -8.13 -9.47 11.50
C LYS A 64 -8.75 -8.35 10.68
N LYS A 65 -10.08 -8.33 10.54
CA LYS A 65 -10.77 -7.27 9.81
C LYS A 65 -10.58 -5.89 10.44
N ILE A 66 -10.57 -5.81 11.77
CA ILE A 66 -10.28 -4.56 12.51
C ILE A 66 -8.83 -4.15 12.30
N LEU A 67 -7.88 -5.09 12.47
CA LEU A 67 -6.44 -4.81 12.32
C LEU A 67 -6.08 -4.43 10.88
N ASN A 68 -6.70 -5.06 9.88
CA ASN A 68 -6.47 -4.75 8.47
C ASN A 68 -7.02 -3.38 8.05
N PHE A 69 -7.83 -2.74 8.89
CA PHE A 69 -8.24 -1.35 8.68
C PHE A 69 -7.07 -0.40 8.99
N TYR A 70 -6.22 -0.77 9.95
CA TYR A 70 -4.98 -0.06 10.22
C TYR A 70 -3.93 -0.44 9.19
N HIS A 71 -3.44 0.54 8.45
CA HIS A 71 -2.34 0.34 7.51
C HIS A 71 -1.05 0.24 8.35
N PHE A 72 -0.49 -0.95 8.40
CA PHE A 72 0.76 -1.18 9.12
C PHE A 72 1.91 -0.48 8.39
N PRO A 73 2.91 0.05 9.13
CA PRO A 73 4.05 0.68 8.50
C PRO A 73 4.75 -0.31 7.59
N ALA A 74 4.93 0.11 6.34
CA ALA A 74 5.53 -0.73 5.32
C ALA A 74 6.50 0.08 4.45
N PRO A 75 7.50 -0.58 3.85
CA PRO A 75 8.38 0.09 2.91
C PRO A 75 7.59 0.67 1.74
N ALA A 76 7.88 1.91 1.38
CA ALA A 76 7.26 2.61 0.28
C ALA A 76 8.30 3.36 -0.55
N VAL A 77 8.04 3.50 -1.84
CA VAL A 77 8.90 4.20 -2.78
C VAL A 77 8.05 5.19 -3.56
N LYS A 78 8.37 6.47 -3.43
CA LYS A 78 7.84 7.49 -4.33
C LYS A 78 8.64 7.44 -5.62
N ILE A 79 7.96 7.22 -6.74
CA ILE A 79 8.54 7.07 -8.07
C ILE A 79 8.59 8.43 -8.79
N SER A 80 7.61 9.29 -8.56
CA SER A 80 7.46 10.59 -9.22
C SER A 80 7.08 11.67 -8.21
N PRO A 81 7.51 12.93 -8.39
CA PRO A 81 8.44 13.42 -9.42
C PRO A 81 9.92 13.17 -9.09
N GLU A 82 10.23 12.81 -7.85
CA GLU A 82 11.57 12.45 -7.38
C GLU A 82 11.51 11.08 -6.69
N GLY A 83 12.54 10.27 -6.92
CA GLY A 83 12.69 8.94 -6.32
C GLY A 83 13.01 9.03 -4.83
N VAL A 84 12.05 8.75 -3.96
CA VAL A 84 12.26 8.75 -2.49
C VAL A 84 11.93 7.38 -1.91
N TRP A 85 12.90 6.81 -1.19
CA TRP A 85 12.74 5.54 -0.49
C TRP A 85 12.34 5.80 0.96
N TYR A 86 11.10 5.44 1.30
CA TYR A 86 10.60 5.43 2.66
C TYR A 86 10.80 4.02 3.23
N GLY A 87 11.71 3.87 4.19
CA GLY A 87 11.96 2.58 4.84
C GLY A 87 10.71 2.04 5.54
N LEU A 88 10.00 2.91 6.25
CA LEU A 88 8.67 2.66 6.81
C LEU A 88 7.80 3.90 6.56
N TYR A 89 6.65 3.69 5.92
CA TYR A 89 5.66 4.72 5.63
C TYR A 89 4.31 4.32 6.26
N PHE A 90 3.60 5.30 6.83
CA PHE A 90 2.32 5.13 7.51
C PHE A 90 1.17 5.70 6.68
#